data_AF-A0A7G8BCA5-F1
#
_entry.id   AF-A0A7G8BCA5-F1
#
_cell.length_a   1.000
_cell.length_b   1.000
_cell.length_c   1.000
_cell.angle_alpha   90.00
_cell.angle_beta   90.00
_cell.angle_gamma   90.00
#
_symmetry.space_group_name_H-M   'P 1'
#
loop_
_entity.id
_entity.type
_entity.pdbx_description
1 polymer ?
#
loop_
_entity_poly.entity_id
_entity_poly.type
_entity_poly.pdbx_seq_one_letter_code
_entity_poly.pdbx_strand_id
1 'polypeptide(L)' 'MELKHLKSFVSVASQLSFVRAANQLHISQPSLSGQVQKLEEELGAGNSSPLVNHFVSVARNLCKKI' A
#
# COMPACT_ATOMS: atom_id res chain seq x y z
N MET A 1 6.11 14.86 1.39
CA MET A 1 6.36 13.54 2.00
C MET A 1 6.44 13.62 3.51
N GLU A 2 5.67 12.79 4.20
CA GLU A 2 5.77 12.55 5.65
C GLU A 2 6.10 11.07 5.94
N LEU A 3 6.80 10.80 7.05
CA LEU A 3 7.27 9.46 7.43
C LEU A 3 6.14 8.41 7.55
N LYS A 4 4.92 8.86 7.86
CA LYS A 4 3.73 8.00 7.95
C LYS A 4 3.34 7.39 6.60
N HIS A 5 3.52 8.10 5.49
CA HIS A 5 3.21 7.60 4.15
C HIS A 5 4.08 6.39 3.79
N LEU A 6 5.38 6.46 4.11
CA LEU A 6 6.31 5.35 3.88
C LEU A 6 6.02 4.16 4.79
N LYS A 7 5.68 4.39 6.07
CA LYS A 7 5.25 3.33 7.00
C LYS A 7 3.98 2.63 6.50
N SER A 8 3.00 3.39 6.03
CA SER A 8 1.79 2.86 5.40
C SER A 8 2.10 1.97 4.20
N PHE A 9 2.97 2.42 3.30
CA PHE A 9 3.39 1.65 2.13
C PHE A 9 4.06 0.32 2.52
N VAL A 10 5.07 0.36 3.40
CA VAL A 10 5.80 -0.84 3.84
C VAL A 10 4.87 -1.83 4.54
N SER A 11 3.93 -1.34 5.35
CA SER A 11 2.94 -2.19 6.02
C SER A 11 2.03 -2.90 5.00
N VAL A 12 1.50 -2.19 3.99
CA VAL A 12 0.67 -2.80 2.94
C VAL A 12 1.46 -3.80 2.10
N ALA A 13 2.69 -3.45 1.72
CA ALA A 13 3.58 -4.33 0.96
C ALA A 13 3.89 -5.63 1.72
N SER A 14 4.06 -5.56 3.05
CA SER A 14 4.33 -6.72 3.89
C SER A 14 3.10 -7.59 4.12
N GLN A 15 1.92 -6.99 4.23
CA GLN A 15 0.68 -7.70 4.55
C GLN A 15 -0.06 -8.22 3.30
N LEU A 16 0.30 -7.73 2.11
CA LEU A 16 -0.42 -7.98 0.85
C LEU A 16 -1.93 -7.67 0.93
N SER A 17 -2.33 -6.86 1.91
CA SER A 17 -3.72 -6.56 2.26
C SER A 17 -3.80 -5.24 3.00
N PHE A 18 -4.59 -4.30 2.45
CA PHE A 18 -4.88 -3.02 3.10
C PHE A 18 -5.60 -3.18 4.43
N VAL A 19 -6.52 -4.15 4.54
CA VAL A 19 -7.28 -4.37 5.79
C VAL A 19 -6.35 -4.84 6.90
N ARG A 20 -5.46 -5.81 6.62
CA ARG A 20 -4.50 -6.32 7.61
C ARG A 20 -3.48 -5.26 8.02
N ALA A 21 -2.98 -4.48 7.06
CA ALA A 21 -2.07 -3.37 7.31
C ALA A 21 -2.73 -2.26 8.16
N ALA A 22 -3.99 -1.93 7.89
CA ALA A 22 -4.74 -0.92 8.65
C ALA A 22 -4.93 -1.36 10.11
N ASN A 23 -5.28 -2.63 10.32
CA ASN A 23 -5.38 -3.23 11.65
C ASN A 23 -4.04 -3.23 12.39
N GLN A 24 -2.93 -3.56 11.70
CA GLN A 24 -1.58 -3.57 12.28
C GLN A 24 -1.07 -2.18 12.66
N LEU A 25 -1.49 -1.14 11.93
CA LEU A 25 -1.17 0.25 12.20
C LEU A 25 -2.18 0.94 13.14
N HIS A 26 -3.23 0.23 13.57
CA HIS A 26 -4.32 0.78 14.38
C HIS A 26 -4.98 2.02 13.78
N ILE A 27 -5.18 2.02 12.46
CA ILE A 27 -5.88 3.08 11.72
C ILE A 27 -7.00 2.51 10.86
N SER A 28 -7.90 3.37 10.38
CA SER A 28 -8.92 2.96 9.42
C SER A 28 -8.31 2.67 8.04
N GLN A 29 -8.90 1.72 7.30
CA GLN A 29 -8.48 1.43 5.93
C GLN A 29 -8.55 2.64 5.00
N PRO A 30 -9.57 3.53 5.05
CA PRO A 30 -9.58 4.76 4.25
C PRO A 30 -8.41 5.69 4.57
N SER A 31 -8.05 5.84 5.85
CA SER A 31 -6.88 6.62 6.27
C SER A 31 -5.59 6.04 5.69
N LEU A 32 -5.43 4.72 5.76
CA LEU A 32 -4.29 4.02 5.18
C LEU A 32 -4.22 4.22 3.66
N SER A 33 -5.35 4.04 2.96
CA SER A 33 -5.43 4.22 1.51
C SER A 33 -5.05 5.64 1.10
N GLY A 34 -5.53 6.66 1.82
CA GLY A 34 -5.16 8.05 1.55
C GLY A 34 -3.69 8.35 1.80
N GLN A 35 -3.07 7.74 2.81
CA GLN A 35 -1.63 7.89 3.07
C GLN A 35 -0.77 7.26 1.98
N VAL A 36 -1.18 6.09 1.46
CA VAL A 36 -0.51 5.43 0.34
C VAL A 36 -0.70 6.22 -0.96
N GLN A 37 -1.92 6.71 -1.24
CA GLN A 37 -2.19 7.51 -2.43
C GLN A 37 -1.35 8.79 -2.45
N LYS A 38 -1.24 9.50 -1.32
CA LYS A 38 -0.36 10.67 -1.21
C LYS A 38 1.10 10.33 -1.49
N LEU A 39 1.58 9.17 -1.05
CA LEU A 39 2.92 8.70 -1.38
C LEU A 39 3.08 8.51 -2.89
N GLU A 40 2.11 7.86 -3.54
CA GLU A 40 2.12 7.60 -4.98
C GLU A 40 2.04 8.89 -5.81
N GLU A 41 1.25 9.87 -5.37
CA GLU A 41 1.17 11.20 -5.98
C GLU A 41 2.51 11.94 -5.87
N GLU A 42 3.13 11.95 -4.69
CA GLU A 42 4.43 12.58 -4.45
C GLU A 42 5.58 11.92 -5.25
N LEU A 43 5.44 10.64 -5.58
CA LEU A 43 6.39 9.89 -6.42
C LEU A 43 6.07 9.95 -7.92
N GLY A 44 5.00 10.65 -8.32
CA GLY A 44 4.58 10.77 -9.72
C GLY A 44 3.88 9.52 -10.30
N ALA A 45 3.46 8.59 -9.46
CA ALA A 45 2.85 7.31 -9.85
C ALA A 45 1.31 7.28 -9.76
N GLY A 46 0.69 8.26 -9.10
CA GLY A 46 -0.75 8.26 -8.78
C GLY A 46 -1.72 8.25 -9.98
N ASN A 47 -1.29 8.67 -11.18
CA ASN A 47 -2.21 8.90 -12.31
C ASN A 47 -2.28 7.78 -13.36
N SER A 48 -1.37 6.81 -13.34
CA SER A 48 -1.27 5.82 -14.42
C SER A 48 -1.28 4.37 -13.94
N SER A 49 -0.80 4.10 -12.72
CA SER A 49 -0.86 2.77 -12.09
C SER A 49 -0.54 2.88 -10.60
N PRO A 50 -1.47 2.55 -9.68
CA PRO A 50 -1.17 2.55 -8.25
C PRO A 50 -0.10 1.49 -7.94
N LEU A 51 1.13 1.96 -7.66
CA LEU A 51 2.33 1.15 -7.42
C LEU A 51 2.08 0.07 -6.37
N VAL A 52 1.40 0.42 -5.27
CA VAL A 52 1.07 -0.53 -4.21
C VAL A 52 0.10 -1.60 -4.69
N ASN A 53 -0.94 -1.21 -5.44
CA ASN A 53 -1.92 -2.18 -5.94
C ASN A 53 -1.29 -3.17 -6.92
N HIS A 54 -0.39 -2.68 -7.79
CA HIS A 54 0.37 -3.52 -8.69
C HIS A 54 1.30 -4.47 -7.92
N PHE A 55 2.08 -3.94 -6.97
CA PHE A 55 2.98 -4.75 -6.13
C PHE A 55 2.24 -5.85 -5.38
N VAL A 56 1.13 -5.50 -4.72
CA VAL A 56 0.31 -6.47 -3.97
C VAL A 56 -0.32 -7.51 -4.91
N SER A 57 -0.73 -7.12 -6.13
CA SER A 57 -1.26 -8.05 -7.13
C SER A 57 -0.20 -9.04 -7.62
N VAL A 58 1.00 -8.56 -7.96
CA VAL A 58 2.12 -9.39 -8.42
C VAL A 58 2.53 -10.38 -7.34
N ALA A 59 2.73 -9.91 -6.10
CA ALA A 59 3.09 -10.78 -4.98
C ALA A 59 2.02 -11.83 -4.67
N ARG A 60 0.72 -11.47 -4.69
CA ARG A 60 -0.37 -12.45 -4.52
C ARG A 60 -0.40 -13.50 -5.63
N ASN A 61 -0.10 -13.12 -6.87
CA ASN A 61 -0.05 -14.06 -7.99
C ASN A 61 1.16 -14.99 -7.93
N LEU A 62 2.31 -14.52 -7.42
CA LEU A 62 3.48 -15.35 -7.13
C LEU A 62 3.18 -16.41 -6.06
N CYS A 63 2.54 -16.03 -4.96
CA CYS A 63 2.14 -16.98 -3.91
C CYS A 63 1.13 -18.04 -4.37
N LYS A 64 0.41 -17.82 -5.48
CA LYS A 64 -0.53 -18.80 -6.06
C LYS A 64 0.13 -19.76 -7.05
N LYS A 65 1.36 -19.48 -7.50
CA LYS A 65 2.10 -20.25 -8.51
C LYS A 65 3.16 -21.19 -7.91
N ILE A 66 3.36 -21.14 -6.60
CA ILE A 66 4.23 -22.03 -5.81
C ILE A 66 3.32 -23.02 -5.08
#